data_AF-A0A924AS68-F1
#
_entry.id   AF-A0A924AS68-F1
#
_cell.length_a   1.000
_cell.length_b   1.000
_cell.length_c   1.000
_cell.angle_alpha   90.00
_cell.angle_beta   90.00
_cell.angle_gamma   90.00
#
_symmetry.space_group_name_H-M   'P 1'
#
loop_
_entity.id
_entity.type
_entity.pdbx_description
1 polymer ?
#
loop_
_entity_poly.entity_id
_entity_poly.type
_entity_poly.pdbx_seq_one_letter_code
_entity_poly.pdbx_strand_id
1 'polypeptide(L)'
;MATTYLPNPEQERSVWLTNFSQKLPTYVSILGLPTTTTASIQADAAYYAWVMKSLSAYRDYAQAWTAYKNALATGDKLGDAPIVPTVSAAPSLVAPDVIGRLTKLVTTIKNAPAYTAAIGEDLNIIGPESVAPKPETLKPLLKVSRIALGELIKWSKQGNRRLVLHLEVDRDGTGWQFLALDTEPDYIDTLTPATPATWKYRAQYRLGDVPTGEWSDVVSVVVG
;
A
#
# COMPACT_ATOMS: atom_id res chain seq x y z
N MET A 1 7.57 11.26 -15.29
CA MET A 1 6.65 10.28 -14.67
C MET A 1 5.34 11.02 -14.42
N ALA A 2 4.22 10.59 -14.99
CA ALA A 2 2.94 11.25 -14.75
C ALA A 2 2.51 11.03 -13.29
N THR A 3 2.17 12.09 -12.57
CA THR A 3 1.64 12.01 -11.20
C THR A 3 0.30 11.30 -11.25
N THR A 4 0.11 10.30 -10.40
CA THR A 4 -1.13 9.52 -10.33
C THR A 4 -2.18 10.31 -9.57
N TYR A 5 -3.42 10.32 -10.03
CA TYR A 5 -4.45 11.15 -9.41
C TYR A 5 -4.87 10.65 -8.02
N LEU A 6 -4.75 9.34 -7.79
CA LEU A 6 -5.14 8.72 -6.52
C LEU A 6 -3.94 8.70 -5.56
N PRO A 7 -4.04 9.31 -4.36
CA PRO A 7 -2.96 9.29 -3.39
C PRO A 7 -2.67 7.88 -2.85
N ASN A 8 -1.38 7.62 -2.65
CA ASN A 8 -0.91 6.36 -2.06
C ASN A 8 -1.08 6.28 -0.54
N PRO A 9 -0.76 7.33 0.25
CA PRO A 9 -1.06 7.32 1.68
C PRO A 9 -2.57 7.22 1.93
N GLU A 10 -2.98 6.27 2.77
CA GLU A 10 -4.40 5.99 3.02
C GLU A 10 -5.13 7.20 3.61
N GLN A 11 -4.45 8.00 4.43
CA GLN A 11 -4.98 9.24 5.00
C GLN A 11 -5.23 10.29 3.91
N GLU A 12 -4.26 10.50 3.02
CA GLU A 12 -4.42 11.43 1.89
C GLU A 12 -5.51 10.95 0.93
N ARG A 13 -5.61 9.63 0.73
CA ARG A 13 -6.67 9.02 -0.08
C ARG A 13 -8.06 9.25 0.51
N SER A 14 -8.20 9.15 1.84
CA SER A 14 -9.48 9.45 2.50
C SER A 14 -9.91 10.90 2.28
N VAL A 15 -8.98 11.85 2.43
CA VAL A 15 -9.25 13.28 2.20
C VAL A 15 -9.61 13.54 0.74
N TRP A 16 -8.85 12.94 -0.18
CA TRP A 16 -9.10 13.03 -1.61
C TRP A 16 -10.50 12.50 -1.97
N LEU A 17 -10.90 11.33 -1.44
CA LEU A 17 -12.20 10.73 -1.71
C LEU A 17 -13.35 11.59 -1.16
N THR A 18 -13.18 12.17 0.03
CA THR A 18 -14.15 13.13 0.57
C THR A 18 -14.33 14.31 -0.37
N ASN A 19 -13.24 14.94 -0.82
CA ASN A 19 -13.31 16.07 -1.76
C ASN A 19 -13.95 15.68 -3.10
N PHE A 20 -13.56 14.54 -3.68
CA PHE A 20 -14.15 14.02 -4.90
C PHE A 20 -15.67 13.83 -4.76
N SER A 21 -16.12 13.22 -3.66
CA SER A 21 -17.54 12.96 -3.40
C SER A 21 -18.40 14.23 -3.23
N GLN A 22 -17.78 15.33 -2.79
CA GLN A 22 -18.43 16.63 -2.64
C GLN A 22 -18.55 17.39 -3.96
N LYS A 23 -17.58 17.22 -4.88
CA LYS A 23 -17.55 17.92 -6.17
C LYS A 23 -18.29 17.19 -7.29
N LEU A 24 -18.29 15.85 -7.29
CA LEU A 24 -18.97 15.05 -8.32
C LEU A 24 -20.43 15.46 -8.59
N PRO A 25 -21.27 15.80 -7.60
CA PRO A 25 -22.67 16.18 -7.83
C PRO A 25 -22.86 17.31 -8.85
N THR A 26 -21.92 18.26 -8.92
CA THR A 26 -21.94 19.37 -9.88
C THR A 26 -21.83 18.90 -11.33
N TYR A 27 -21.23 17.74 -11.56
CA TYR A 27 -20.93 17.22 -12.89
C TYR A 27 -21.79 16.01 -13.30
N VAL A 28 -22.59 15.43 -12.40
CA VAL A 28 -23.39 14.22 -12.70
C VAL A 28 -24.26 14.40 -13.94
N SER A 29 -25.01 15.50 -14.02
CA SER A 29 -25.89 15.76 -15.17
C SER A 29 -25.10 16.03 -16.44
N ILE A 30 -23.99 16.76 -16.36
CA ILE A 30 -23.13 17.09 -17.52
C ILE A 30 -22.50 15.83 -18.09
N LEU A 31 -22.02 14.94 -17.22
CA LEU A 31 -21.34 13.69 -17.57
C LEU A 31 -22.31 12.55 -17.94
N GLY A 32 -23.64 12.78 -17.88
CA GLY A 32 -24.65 11.77 -18.17
C GLY A 32 -24.65 10.60 -17.17
N LEU A 33 -24.21 10.83 -15.94
CA LEU A 33 -24.14 9.81 -14.90
C LEU A 33 -25.50 9.61 -14.22
N PRO A 34 -25.81 8.39 -13.73
CA PRO A 34 -27.01 8.17 -12.91
C PRO A 34 -27.02 9.05 -11.67
N THR A 35 -28.18 9.59 -11.29
CA THR A 35 -28.33 10.40 -10.06
C THR A 35 -28.01 9.62 -8.78
N THR A 36 -28.13 8.28 -8.83
CA THR A 36 -27.75 7.37 -7.74
C THR A 36 -26.23 7.36 -7.47
N THR A 37 -25.41 7.75 -8.45
CA THR A 37 -23.94 7.81 -8.29
C THR A 37 -23.52 8.78 -7.20
N THR A 38 -24.19 9.92 -7.05
CA THR A 38 -23.92 10.90 -5.98
C THR A 38 -24.10 10.28 -4.60
N ALA A 39 -25.26 9.68 -4.34
CA ALA A 39 -25.55 9.08 -3.05
C ALA A 39 -24.58 7.94 -2.73
N SER A 40 -24.27 7.11 -3.73
CA SER A 40 -23.32 6.01 -3.57
C SER A 40 -21.92 6.49 -3.21
N ILE A 41 -21.37 7.49 -3.92
CA ILE A 41 -20.00 7.94 -3.66
C ILE A 41 -19.88 8.69 -2.33
N GLN A 42 -20.92 9.42 -1.93
CA GLN A 42 -20.96 10.11 -0.64
C GLN A 42 -21.05 9.12 0.52
N ALA A 43 -21.84 8.05 0.38
CA ALA A 43 -21.88 6.97 1.36
C ALA A 43 -20.52 6.26 1.47
N ASP A 44 -19.89 5.96 0.33
CA ASP A 44 -18.56 5.34 0.28
C ASP A 44 -17.50 6.22 0.96
N ALA A 45 -17.50 7.53 0.66
CA ALA A 45 -16.57 8.49 1.27
C ALA A 45 -16.78 8.63 2.78
N ALA A 46 -18.03 8.72 3.23
CA ALA A 46 -18.37 8.84 4.65
C ALA A 46 -17.95 7.58 5.43
N TYR A 47 -18.26 6.40 4.90
CA TYR A 47 -17.91 5.14 5.55
C TYR A 47 -16.39 4.92 5.59
N TYR A 48 -15.68 5.19 4.49
CA TYR A 48 -14.22 5.09 4.44
C TYR A 48 -13.56 6.06 5.44
N ALA A 49 -13.99 7.32 5.46
CA ALA A 49 -13.47 8.32 6.40
C ALA A 49 -13.73 7.94 7.87
N TRP A 50 -14.91 7.39 8.16
CA TRP A 50 -15.25 6.91 9.50
C TRP A 50 -14.34 5.76 9.95
N VAL A 51 -14.09 4.78 9.08
CA VAL A 51 -13.16 3.67 9.37
C VAL A 51 -11.75 4.21 9.65
N MET A 52 -11.24 5.11 8.79
CA MET A 52 -9.90 5.68 8.95
C MET A 52 -9.75 6.47 10.24
N LYS A 53 -10.75 7.29 10.60
CA LYS A 53 -10.76 8.04 11.86
C LYS A 53 -10.82 7.13 13.08
N SER A 54 -11.66 6.09 13.02
CA SER A 54 -11.81 5.11 14.11
C SER A 54 -10.51 4.33 14.32
N LEU A 55 -9.89 3.87 13.23
CA LEU A 55 -8.61 3.17 13.28
C LEU A 55 -7.49 4.04 13.86
N SER A 56 -7.43 5.33 13.51
CA SER A 56 -6.47 6.26 14.10
C SER A 56 -6.67 6.36 15.61
N ALA A 57 -7.90 6.60 16.06
CA ALA A 57 -8.20 6.76 17.49
C ALA A 57 -7.81 5.52 18.32
N TYR A 58 -8.06 4.31 17.78
CA TYR A 58 -7.67 3.07 18.47
C TYR A 58 -6.16 2.81 18.45
N ARG A 59 -5.45 3.24 17.40
CA ARG A 59 -3.98 3.17 17.38
C ARG A 59 -3.35 4.07 18.43
N ASP A 60 -3.84 5.29 18.54
CA ASP A 60 -3.37 6.25 19.54
C ASP A 60 -3.66 5.72 20.96
N TYR A 61 -4.82 5.11 21.16
CA TYR A 61 -5.18 4.47 22.42
C TYR A 61 -4.27 3.29 22.78
N ALA A 62 -3.94 2.43 21.83
CA ALA A 62 -3.01 1.32 22.03
C ALA A 62 -1.58 1.80 22.36
N GLN A 63 -1.15 2.89 21.71
CA GLN A 63 0.13 3.54 22.02
C GLN A 63 0.13 4.14 23.43
N ALA A 64 -0.97 4.79 23.84
CA ALA A 64 -1.12 5.34 25.18
C ALA A 64 -1.02 4.24 26.26
N TRP A 65 -1.64 3.08 26.05
CA TRP A 65 -1.47 1.92 26.94
C TRP A 65 -0.04 1.38 26.97
N THR A 66 0.64 1.38 25.83
CA THR A 66 2.05 0.99 25.76
C THR A 66 2.94 1.96 26.54
N ALA A 67 2.68 3.25 26.46
CA ALA A 67 3.38 4.25 27.27
C ALA A 67 3.09 4.06 28.76
N TYR A 68 1.82 3.91 29.12
CA TYR A 68 1.39 3.74 30.52
C TYR A 68 1.98 2.48 31.17
N LYS A 69 1.98 1.32 30.47
CA LYS A 69 2.60 0.10 31.01
C LYS A 69 4.11 0.24 31.21
N ASN A 70 4.79 0.97 30.32
CA ASN A 70 6.24 1.19 30.44
C ASN A 70 6.54 2.15 31.60
N ALA A 71 5.72 3.19 31.77
CA ALA A 71 5.79 4.10 32.91
C ALA A 71 5.55 3.37 34.24
N LEU A 72 4.60 2.43 34.29
CA LEU A 72 4.36 1.57 35.45
C LEU A 72 5.55 0.65 35.75
N ALA A 73 6.17 0.09 34.72
CA ALA A 73 7.22 -0.91 34.88
C ALA A 73 8.54 -0.29 35.36
N THR A 74 8.96 0.82 34.77
CA THR A 74 10.31 1.39 34.97
C THR A 74 10.37 2.92 34.92
N GLY A 75 9.23 3.61 34.89
CA GLY A 75 9.18 5.06 34.77
C GLY A 75 9.21 5.79 36.12
N ASP A 76 9.72 7.02 36.14
CA ASP A 76 9.77 7.85 37.35
C ASP A 76 8.39 8.44 37.72
N LYS A 77 7.45 8.48 36.77
CA LYS A 77 6.07 8.97 36.95
C LYS A 77 5.11 8.14 36.09
N LEU A 78 3.99 7.73 36.68
CA LEU A 78 2.98 6.90 36.01
C LEU A 78 2.02 7.71 35.12
N GLY A 79 1.52 8.85 35.61
CA GLY A 79 0.48 9.64 34.92
C GLY A 79 -0.92 9.03 35.04
N ASP A 80 -1.88 9.57 34.28
CA ASP A 80 -3.26 9.07 34.24
C ASP A 80 -3.40 7.85 33.33
N ALA A 81 -4.31 6.94 33.69
CA ALA A 81 -4.63 5.79 32.86
C ALA A 81 -5.28 6.24 31.54
N PRO A 82 -4.93 5.63 30.39
CA PRO A 82 -5.54 5.97 29.11
C PRO A 82 -7.06 5.77 29.11
N ILE A 83 -7.79 6.72 28.53
CA ILE A 83 -9.26 6.69 28.41
C ILE A 83 -9.66 6.14 27.05
N VAL A 84 -10.65 5.25 27.03
CA VAL A 84 -11.20 4.69 25.79
C VAL A 84 -11.66 5.82 24.85
N PRO A 85 -11.22 5.84 23.58
CA PRO A 85 -11.60 6.89 22.65
C PRO A 85 -13.09 6.79 22.30
N THR A 86 -13.77 7.94 22.26
CA THR A 86 -15.13 8.03 21.72
C THR A 86 -15.06 8.11 20.20
N VAL A 87 -15.56 7.08 19.52
CA VAL A 87 -15.76 7.10 18.06
C VAL A 87 -17.21 7.49 17.75
N SER A 88 -17.42 8.23 16.66
CA SER A 88 -18.76 8.59 16.21
C SER A 88 -19.55 7.36 15.77
N ALA A 89 -20.88 7.46 15.75
CA ALA A 89 -21.74 6.41 15.20
C ALA A 89 -21.32 6.03 13.77
N ALA A 90 -21.41 4.74 13.45
CA ALA A 90 -21.09 4.23 12.13
C ALA A 90 -22.09 4.77 11.09
N PRO A 91 -21.63 5.25 9.92
CA PRO A 91 -22.50 5.54 8.79
C PRO A 91 -23.19 4.26 8.28
N SER A 92 -24.16 4.43 7.39
CA SER A 92 -24.80 3.30 6.70
C SER A 92 -23.77 2.42 6.00
N LEU A 93 -23.93 1.10 6.16
CA LEU A 93 -23.02 0.12 5.57
C LEU A 93 -22.98 0.24 4.05
N VAL A 94 -21.77 0.18 3.49
CA VAL A 94 -21.52 0.19 2.04
C VAL A 94 -20.92 -1.13 1.58
N ALA A 95 -21.01 -1.40 0.27
CA ALA A 95 -20.41 -2.59 -0.32
C ALA A 95 -18.86 -2.59 -0.19
N PRO A 96 -18.20 -3.76 -0.13
CA PRO A 96 -16.74 -3.85 -0.12
C PRO A 96 -16.11 -3.45 -1.46
N ASP A 97 -14.81 -3.13 -1.48
CA ASP A 97 -14.08 -2.64 -2.67
C ASP A 97 -14.43 -1.18 -3.08
N VAL A 98 -14.50 -0.28 -2.10
CA VAL A 98 -14.75 1.16 -2.32
C VAL A 98 -13.78 1.77 -3.33
N ILE A 99 -12.49 1.46 -3.23
CA ILE A 99 -11.47 2.02 -4.14
C ILE A 99 -11.62 1.44 -5.55
N GLY A 100 -11.84 0.13 -5.72
CA GLY A 100 -12.07 -0.46 -7.04
C GLY A 100 -13.36 0.05 -7.71
N ARG A 101 -14.42 0.31 -6.94
CA ARG A 101 -15.63 0.97 -7.47
C ARG A 101 -15.37 2.42 -7.88
N LEU A 102 -14.68 3.18 -7.04
CA LEU A 102 -14.28 4.55 -7.33
C LEU A 102 -13.47 4.65 -8.62
N THR A 103 -12.50 3.75 -8.84
CA THR A 103 -11.61 3.86 -10.01
C THR A 103 -12.31 3.47 -11.31
N LYS A 104 -13.25 2.52 -11.25
CA LYS A 104 -14.20 2.26 -12.34
C LYS A 104 -15.05 3.50 -12.64
N LEU A 105 -15.55 4.20 -11.62
CA LEU A 105 -16.30 5.44 -11.80
C LEU A 105 -15.44 6.53 -12.46
N VAL A 106 -14.20 6.75 -12.00
CA VAL A 106 -13.27 7.71 -12.61
C VAL A 106 -13.00 7.36 -14.07
N THR A 107 -12.85 6.08 -14.40
CA THR A 107 -12.72 5.61 -15.79
C THR A 107 -13.94 5.97 -16.62
N THR A 108 -15.16 5.71 -16.11
CA THR A 108 -16.41 6.11 -16.76
C THR A 108 -16.47 7.63 -16.98
N ILE A 109 -16.07 8.42 -15.99
CA ILE A 109 -16.03 9.90 -16.08
C ILE A 109 -15.09 10.34 -17.20
N LYS A 110 -13.87 9.81 -17.24
CA LYS A 110 -12.86 10.18 -18.26
C LYS A 110 -13.28 9.80 -19.69
N ASN A 111 -14.12 8.76 -19.82
CA ASN A 111 -14.64 8.30 -21.10
C ASN A 111 -15.98 8.97 -21.50
N ALA A 112 -16.56 9.80 -20.64
CA ALA A 112 -17.82 10.47 -20.95
C ALA A 112 -17.65 11.48 -22.10
N PRO A 113 -18.56 11.57 -23.08
CA PRO A 113 -18.43 12.49 -24.21
C PRO A 113 -18.32 13.97 -23.81
N ALA A 114 -18.91 14.34 -22.67
CA ALA A 114 -18.89 15.71 -22.14
C ALA A 114 -17.69 15.98 -21.20
N TYR A 115 -16.79 15.01 -21.03
CA TYR A 115 -15.60 15.19 -20.19
C TYR A 115 -14.65 16.23 -20.80
N THR A 116 -14.12 17.10 -19.93
CA THR A 116 -13.11 18.10 -20.30
C THR A 116 -11.96 18.08 -19.30
N ALA A 117 -10.81 18.61 -19.70
CA ALA A 117 -9.67 18.75 -18.79
C ALA A 117 -10.02 19.60 -17.56
N ALA A 118 -10.86 20.63 -17.70
CA ALA A 118 -11.31 21.47 -16.58
C ALA A 118 -12.16 20.68 -15.57
N ILE A 119 -13.04 19.79 -16.05
CA ILE A 119 -13.79 18.87 -15.16
C ILE A 119 -12.82 17.93 -14.45
N GLY A 120 -11.84 17.38 -15.18
CA GLY A 120 -10.84 16.50 -14.61
C GLY A 120 -9.96 17.16 -13.55
N GLU A 121 -9.61 18.42 -13.75
CA GLU A 121 -8.82 19.22 -12.82
C GLU A 121 -9.64 19.55 -11.56
N ASP A 122 -10.90 19.97 -11.69
CA ASP A 122 -11.73 20.26 -10.53
C ASP A 122 -12.00 19.00 -9.68
N LEU A 123 -12.25 17.86 -10.33
CA LEU A 123 -12.40 16.56 -9.68
C LEU A 123 -11.07 15.96 -9.18
N ASN A 124 -9.93 16.56 -9.48
CA ASN A 124 -8.60 16.07 -9.17
C ASN A 124 -8.37 14.61 -9.64
N ILE A 125 -8.72 14.35 -10.91
CA ILE A 125 -8.56 13.04 -11.59
C ILE A 125 -7.58 13.11 -12.77
N ILE A 126 -6.86 14.21 -12.95
CA ILE A 126 -5.84 14.33 -14.00
C ILE A 126 -4.66 13.40 -13.72
N GLY A 127 -4.22 12.68 -14.76
CA GLY A 127 -3.15 11.68 -14.67
C GLY A 127 -3.67 10.23 -14.66
N PRO A 128 -2.76 9.26 -14.73
CA PRO A 128 -3.11 7.85 -14.69
C PRO A 128 -3.59 7.41 -13.30
N GLU A 129 -4.33 6.32 -13.26
CA GLU A 129 -4.55 5.58 -12.03
C GLU A 129 -3.25 4.81 -11.69
N SER A 130 -2.79 4.91 -10.44
CA SER A 130 -1.91 3.90 -9.85
C SER A 130 -2.54 3.50 -8.53
N VAL A 131 -3.39 2.48 -8.60
CA VAL A 131 -3.70 1.71 -7.41
C VAL A 131 -2.53 0.76 -7.24
N ALA A 132 -1.87 0.82 -6.08
CA ALA A 132 -0.91 -0.22 -5.71
C ALA A 132 -1.61 -1.58 -5.88
N PRO A 133 -0.97 -2.59 -6.52
CA PRO A 133 -1.63 -3.86 -6.77
C PRO A 133 -2.15 -4.45 -5.46
N LYS A 134 -3.27 -5.19 -5.55
CA LYS A 134 -3.85 -5.85 -4.37
C LYS A 134 -2.76 -6.68 -3.68
N PRO A 135 -2.60 -6.58 -2.34
CA PRO A 135 -1.52 -7.24 -1.62
C PRO A 135 -1.38 -8.73 -1.98
N GLU A 136 -2.49 -9.43 -2.11
CA GLU A 136 -2.56 -10.85 -2.46
C GLU A 136 -2.09 -11.20 -3.89
N THR A 137 -2.00 -10.22 -4.79
CA THR A 137 -1.54 -10.42 -6.19
C THR A 137 -0.10 -9.95 -6.42
N LEU A 138 0.56 -9.42 -5.39
CA LEU A 138 1.92 -8.91 -5.52
C LEU A 138 2.91 -10.06 -5.72
N LYS A 139 3.81 -9.93 -6.70
CA LYS A 139 4.90 -10.90 -6.93
C LYS A 139 6.19 -10.11 -7.12
N PRO A 140 7.25 -10.34 -6.31
CA PRO A 140 8.51 -9.63 -6.51
C PRO A 140 9.13 -9.94 -7.87
N LEU A 141 9.70 -8.92 -8.49
CA LEU A 141 10.47 -9.05 -9.73
C LEU A 141 11.94 -8.86 -9.38
N LEU A 142 12.70 -9.95 -9.40
CA LEU A 142 14.13 -9.94 -9.09
C LEU A 142 14.95 -9.82 -10.37
N LYS A 143 16.00 -9.00 -10.32
CA LYS A 143 17.08 -8.99 -11.32
C LYS A 143 18.41 -9.09 -10.61
N VAL A 144 19.20 -10.09 -10.96
CA VAL A 144 20.51 -10.32 -10.34
C VAL A 144 21.61 -9.96 -11.34
N SER A 145 22.61 -9.23 -10.87
CA SER A 145 23.78 -8.85 -11.65
C SER A 145 25.02 -8.78 -10.78
N ARG A 146 26.16 -9.24 -11.30
CA ARG A 146 27.44 -9.15 -10.59
C ARG A 146 27.96 -7.71 -10.53
N ILE A 147 28.42 -7.31 -9.35
CA ILE A 147 29.19 -6.09 -9.10
C ILE A 147 30.48 -6.43 -8.34
N ALA A 148 31.36 -5.45 -8.14
CA ALA A 148 32.63 -5.66 -7.43
C ALA A 148 32.47 -6.18 -6.00
N LEU A 149 31.34 -5.89 -5.35
CA LEU A 149 31.06 -6.27 -3.97
C LEU A 149 30.31 -7.61 -3.81
N GLY A 150 29.92 -8.25 -4.91
CA GLY A 150 29.13 -9.48 -4.90
C GLY A 150 27.98 -9.46 -5.90
N GLU A 151 26.91 -10.20 -5.59
CA GLU A 151 25.71 -10.25 -6.44
C GLU A 151 24.70 -9.20 -6.00
N LEU A 152 24.40 -8.25 -6.90
CA LEU A 152 23.38 -7.23 -6.69
C LEU A 152 22.02 -7.77 -7.10
N ILE A 153 21.11 -7.90 -6.14
CA ILE A 153 19.72 -8.30 -6.32
C ILE A 153 18.85 -7.05 -6.32
N LYS A 154 18.45 -6.61 -7.51
CA LYS A 154 17.53 -5.50 -7.70
C LYS A 154 16.09 -5.95 -7.56
N TRP A 155 15.30 -5.13 -6.88
CA TRP A 155 13.86 -5.31 -6.71
C TRP A 155 13.15 -3.95 -6.63
N SER A 156 11.83 -3.93 -6.49
CA SER A 156 11.08 -2.67 -6.34
C SER A 156 9.93 -2.82 -5.37
N LYS A 157 9.56 -1.75 -4.68
CA LYS A 157 8.39 -1.71 -3.80
C LYS A 157 7.03 -1.68 -4.52
N GLN A 158 7.01 -1.77 -5.86
CA GLN A 158 5.79 -1.76 -6.68
C GLN A 158 4.75 -0.69 -6.28
N GLY A 159 5.22 0.52 -5.94
CA GLY A 159 4.38 1.64 -5.51
C GLY A 159 3.95 1.64 -4.05
N ASN A 160 4.23 0.58 -3.26
CA ASN A 160 3.88 0.50 -1.85
C ASN A 160 5.11 0.59 -0.94
N ARG A 161 5.32 1.77 -0.35
CA ARG A 161 6.48 2.09 0.51
C ARG A 161 6.61 1.17 1.73
N ARG A 162 5.52 0.53 2.17
CA ARG A 162 5.49 -0.35 3.35
C ARG A 162 5.92 -1.79 3.07
N LEU A 163 6.11 -2.17 1.80
CA LEU A 163 6.56 -3.53 1.47
C LEU A 163 7.99 -3.75 1.91
N VAL A 164 8.23 -4.90 2.54
CA VAL A 164 9.56 -5.43 2.86
C VAL A 164 9.78 -6.65 1.99
N LEU A 165 10.97 -6.82 1.42
CA LEU A 165 11.32 -8.01 0.67
C LEU A 165 11.84 -9.08 1.63
N HIS A 166 11.21 -10.24 1.68
CA HIS A 166 11.78 -11.42 2.30
C HIS A 166 12.52 -12.21 1.22
N LEU A 167 13.85 -12.21 1.29
CA LEU A 167 14.74 -12.82 0.31
C LEU A 167 15.30 -14.13 0.86
N GLU A 168 15.26 -15.17 0.03
CA GLU A 168 15.90 -16.46 0.29
C GLU A 168 16.89 -16.79 -0.83
N VAL A 169 17.92 -17.55 -0.45
CA VAL A 169 18.94 -18.06 -1.36
C VAL A 169 19.11 -19.56 -1.17
N ASP A 170 19.23 -20.29 -2.27
CA ASP A 170 19.69 -21.68 -2.31
C ASP A 170 21.11 -21.69 -2.89
N ARG A 171 22.05 -22.12 -2.05
CA ARG A 171 23.48 -22.13 -2.34
C ARG A 171 23.85 -23.52 -2.84
N ASP A 172 23.83 -23.70 -4.16
CA ASP A 172 24.24 -24.94 -4.83
C ASP A 172 23.39 -26.18 -4.47
N GLY A 173 22.07 -26.00 -4.31
CA GLY A 173 21.13 -27.10 -4.05
C GLY A 173 21.11 -27.56 -2.59
N THR A 174 21.65 -26.76 -1.68
CA THR A 174 21.61 -27.01 -0.22
C THR A 174 20.25 -26.68 0.41
N GLY A 175 19.33 -26.13 -0.39
CA GLY A 175 17.98 -25.76 0.02
C GLY A 175 17.85 -24.27 0.29
N TRP A 176 16.60 -23.82 0.41
CA TRP A 176 16.30 -22.40 0.61
C TRP A 176 16.66 -21.97 2.03
N GLN A 177 17.49 -20.94 2.12
CA GLN A 177 17.92 -20.32 3.36
C GLN A 177 17.51 -18.86 3.36
N PHE A 178 17.10 -18.37 4.53
CA PHE A 178 16.86 -16.95 4.72
C PHE A 178 18.14 -16.15 4.44
N LEU A 179 18.04 -15.16 3.55
CA LEU A 179 19.13 -14.25 3.22
C LEU A 179 18.92 -12.89 3.89
N ALA A 180 17.77 -12.26 3.68
CA ALA A 180 17.50 -10.93 4.21
C ALA A 180 16.02 -10.58 4.32
N LEU A 181 15.73 -9.63 5.22
CA LEU A 181 14.55 -8.78 5.16
C LEU A 181 15.02 -7.41 4.67
N ASP A 182 14.70 -7.06 3.44
CA ASP A 182 15.17 -5.83 2.82
C ASP A 182 14.08 -4.76 2.83
N THR A 183 14.34 -3.67 3.55
CA THR A 183 13.39 -2.57 3.74
C THR A 183 13.55 -1.50 2.67
N GLU A 184 14.67 -1.47 1.96
CA GLU A 184 14.96 -0.55 0.86
C GLU A 184 15.29 -1.35 -0.40
N PRO A 185 14.92 -0.89 -1.61
CA PRO A 185 15.30 -1.58 -2.82
C PRO A 185 16.81 -1.77 -2.96
N ASP A 186 17.17 -2.92 -3.53
CA ASP A 186 18.52 -3.35 -3.88
C ASP A 186 19.29 -3.95 -2.69
N TYR A 187 19.47 -5.27 -2.74
CA TYR A 187 20.28 -6.03 -1.78
C TYR A 187 21.58 -6.47 -2.45
N ILE A 188 22.71 -6.42 -1.73
CA ILE A 188 23.99 -6.95 -2.20
C ILE A 188 24.33 -8.20 -1.37
N ASP A 189 24.33 -9.35 -2.01
CA ASP A 189 24.85 -10.59 -1.42
C ASP A 189 26.37 -10.62 -1.58
N THR A 190 27.08 -10.30 -0.50
CA THR A 190 28.54 -10.16 -0.49
C THR A 190 29.28 -11.48 -0.29
N LEU A 191 28.55 -12.59 -0.08
CA LEU A 191 29.20 -13.88 0.10
C LEU A 191 29.83 -14.32 -1.23
N THR A 192 31.00 -14.93 -1.15
CA THR A 192 31.72 -15.48 -2.31
C THR A 192 32.01 -16.95 -2.05
N PRO A 193 31.63 -17.88 -2.94
CA PRO A 193 31.94 -19.29 -2.77
C PRO A 193 33.43 -19.55 -3.06
N ALA A 194 34.00 -20.59 -2.44
CA ALA A 194 35.41 -20.97 -2.65
C ALA A 194 35.67 -21.54 -4.06
N THR A 195 34.63 -22.07 -4.70
CA THR A 195 34.62 -22.56 -6.08
C THR A 195 33.38 -22.03 -6.79
N PRO A 196 33.38 -21.89 -8.12
CA PRO A 196 32.19 -21.51 -8.86
C PRO A 196 30.99 -22.38 -8.49
N ALA A 197 29.89 -21.74 -8.07
CA ALA A 197 28.70 -22.39 -7.55
C ALA A 197 27.44 -21.76 -8.17
N THR A 198 26.37 -22.55 -8.31
CA THR A 198 25.09 -22.01 -8.81
C THR A 198 24.23 -21.57 -7.65
N TRP A 199 23.95 -20.27 -7.55
CA TRP A 199 23.07 -19.72 -6.54
C TRP A 199 21.72 -19.40 -7.16
N LYS A 200 20.66 -19.72 -6.42
CA LYS A 200 19.28 -19.42 -6.80
C LYS A 200 18.69 -18.48 -5.77
N TYR A 201 17.96 -17.48 -6.24
CA TYR A 201 17.30 -16.48 -5.42
C TYR A 201 15.79 -16.52 -5.65
N ARG A 202 15.03 -16.39 -4.57
CA ARG A 202 13.58 -16.14 -4.62
C ARG A 202 13.18 -15.20 -3.50
N ALA A 203 12.09 -14.48 -3.68
CA ALA A 203 11.60 -13.58 -2.66
C ALA A 203 10.08 -13.54 -2.58
N GLN A 204 9.57 -13.13 -1.42
CA GLN A 204 8.16 -12.82 -1.21
C GLN A 204 8.05 -11.47 -0.52
N TYR A 205 7.01 -10.69 -0.80
CA TYR A 205 6.78 -9.47 -0.03
C TYR A 205 6.25 -9.76 1.36
N ARG A 206 6.45 -8.81 2.26
CA ARG A 206 5.79 -8.72 3.56
C ARG A 206 5.18 -7.35 3.75
N LEU A 207 4.03 -7.31 4.42
CA LEU A 207 3.39 -6.08 4.90
C LEU A 207 3.26 -6.16 6.42
N GLY A 208 4.14 -5.43 7.13
CA GLY A 208 4.38 -5.72 8.54
C GLY A 208 4.93 -7.13 8.70
N ASP A 209 4.38 -7.91 9.64
CA ASP A 209 4.84 -9.28 9.91
C ASP A 209 4.18 -10.36 9.03
N VAL A 210 3.33 -9.96 8.09
CA VAL A 210 2.50 -10.89 7.30
C VAL A 210 3.08 -11.09 5.89
N PRO A 211 3.39 -12.34 5.49
CA PRO A 211 3.71 -12.68 4.11
C PRO A 211 2.59 -12.25 3.16
N THR A 212 2.96 -11.58 2.07
CA THR A 212 2.01 -10.92 1.16
C THR A 212 2.33 -11.29 -0.27
N GLY A 213 1.31 -11.79 -0.98
CA GLY A 213 1.40 -12.14 -2.39
C GLY A 213 2.16 -13.44 -2.67
N GLU A 214 2.59 -13.61 -3.92
CA GLU A 214 3.28 -14.80 -4.40
C GLU A 214 4.79 -14.70 -4.24
N TRP A 215 5.45 -15.86 -4.20
CA TRP A 215 6.89 -15.93 -4.39
C TRP A 215 7.25 -15.46 -5.80
N SER A 216 8.39 -14.77 -5.93
CA SER A 216 8.98 -14.42 -7.21
C SER A 216 9.29 -15.66 -8.05
N ASP A 217 9.50 -15.46 -9.34
CA ASP A 217 10.21 -16.46 -10.13
C ASP A 217 11.63 -16.65 -9.56
N VAL A 218 12.15 -17.87 -9.66
CA VAL A 218 13.50 -18.19 -9.21
C VAL A 218 14.50 -17.63 -10.20
N VAL A 219 15.43 -16.82 -9.72
CA VAL A 219 16.56 -16.31 -10.52
C VAL A 219 17.80 -17.11 -10.19
N SER A 220 18.48 -17.65 -11.21
CA SER A 220 19.67 -18.47 -11.07
C SER A 220 20.89 -17.76 -11.64
N VAL A 221 22.03 -17.84 -10.95
CA VAL A 221 23.29 -17.19 -11.32
C VAL A 221 24.46 -18.08 -10.89
N VAL A 222 25.51 -18.13 -11.71
CA VAL A 222 26.78 -18.79 -11.34
C VAL A 222 27.66 -17.77 -10.64
N VAL A 223 28.04 -18.00 -9.39
CA VAL A 223 28.87 -17.12 -8.55
C VAL A 223 30.25 -17.73 -8.35
N GLY A 224 31.31 -16.93 -8.43
CA GLY A 224 32.71 -17.38 -8.41
C GLY A 224 33.41 -17.22 -9.75
#